data_AF-K9DC04-F1
#
_entry.id   AF-K9DC04-F1
#
_cell.length_a   1.000
_cell.length_b   1.000
_cell.length_c   1.000
_cell.angle_alpha   90.00
_cell.angle_beta   90.00
_cell.angle_gamma   90.00
#
_symmetry.space_group_name_H-M   'P 1'
#
loop_
_entity.id
_entity.type
_entity.pdbx_description
1 polymer ?
#
loop_
_entity_poly.entity_id
_entity_poly.type
_entity_poly.pdbx_seq_one_letter_code
_entity_poly.pdbx_strand_id
1 'polypeptide(L)'
;MTRTRYGLRSPDSPDGRSGASLLIERMYAWRGYQAARLDADDPYRITLTASDRDEVVGTLTIGIDAGHGLMADHMYKQELDGFRRDGARLAEVTKLAFDHSVQSKHALASVFHLAFIYAREMHGCTDAVIEVNPRHRRFYQRMLGFRQVGDLRTNPRVNAPSYLLHVSLAYVAEQVEAVGGAFKRGIDTGERSFYPYFFSPEEERGIAARLLRTEAVDTGPSQDVASRWAQEKSLGS
;
A
#
# COMPACT_ATOMS: atom_id res chain seq x y z
N MET A 1 -6.44 12.51 24.22
CA MET A 1 -6.79 11.71 23.03
C MET A 1 -5.57 11.64 22.12
N THR A 2 -4.88 10.51 22.13
CA THR A 2 -3.59 10.31 21.44
C THR A 2 -3.84 9.92 19.99
N ARG A 3 -3.18 10.61 19.06
CA ARG A 3 -3.46 10.57 17.62
C ARG A 3 -2.60 9.50 16.95
N THR A 4 -3.22 8.42 16.45
CA THR A 4 -2.55 7.38 15.63
C THR A 4 -2.10 7.98 14.29
N ARG A 5 -0.90 7.62 13.82
CA ARG A 5 -0.31 8.12 12.56
C ARG A 5 0.03 6.95 11.63
N TYR A 6 -0.21 7.11 10.32
CA TYR A 6 -0.01 6.11 9.27
C TYR A 6 0.90 6.68 8.17
N GLY A 7 1.77 5.87 7.55
CA GLY A 7 2.68 6.33 6.49
C GLY A 7 3.13 5.24 5.48
N LEU A 8 3.50 5.67 4.26
CA LEU A 8 4.05 4.85 3.17
C LEU A 8 5.56 5.09 2.98
N ARG A 9 6.34 4.09 2.53
CA ARG A 9 7.76 4.21 2.15
C ARG A 9 8.04 3.54 0.79
N SER A 10 8.74 4.23 -0.10
CA SER A 10 9.35 3.69 -1.33
C SER A 10 10.86 4.01 -1.34
N PRO A 11 11.73 3.22 -1.99
CA PRO A 11 13.16 3.49 -2.06
C PRO A 11 13.67 3.98 -3.45
N ASP A 12 14.77 4.73 -3.42
CA ASP A 12 15.21 5.80 -4.33
C ASP A 12 15.54 5.52 -5.83
N SER A 13 15.25 6.50 -6.69
CA SER A 13 16.18 6.97 -7.75
C SER A 13 16.12 8.52 -7.91
N PRO A 14 17.17 9.18 -8.45
CA PRO A 14 17.46 10.59 -8.16
C PRO A 14 16.52 11.65 -8.74
N ASP A 15 15.80 11.36 -9.82
CA ASP A 15 15.08 12.38 -10.62
C ASP A 15 13.54 12.27 -10.56
N GLY A 16 12.99 11.43 -9.67
CA GLY A 16 11.55 11.33 -9.38
C GLY A 16 11.24 11.52 -7.89
N ARG A 17 11.82 12.57 -7.29
CA ARG A 17 12.01 12.76 -5.83
C ARG A 17 11.18 13.87 -5.12
N SER A 18 10.06 14.34 -5.61
CA SER A 18 9.52 15.69 -5.40
C SER A 18 8.06 15.76 -4.97
N GLY A 19 7.31 14.67 -4.79
CA GLY A 19 6.14 14.84 -3.93
C GLY A 19 5.68 13.63 -3.15
N ALA A 20 5.98 12.39 -3.55
CA ALA A 20 5.97 11.24 -2.63
C ALA A 20 6.87 11.53 -1.43
N SER A 21 8.07 11.98 -1.75
CA SER A 21 9.08 12.44 -0.81
C SER A 21 8.68 13.68 -0.02
N LEU A 22 7.85 14.60 -0.56
CA LEU A 22 7.52 15.87 0.12
C LEU A 22 6.38 15.73 1.14
N LEU A 23 5.43 14.80 0.91
CA LEU A 23 4.44 14.42 1.92
C LEU A 23 5.09 13.60 3.06
N ILE A 24 6.10 12.80 2.69
CA ILE A 24 6.98 12.08 3.61
C ILE A 24 7.86 13.07 4.40
N GLU A 25 8.53 14.04 3.77
CA GLU A 25 9.35 15.06 4.44
C GLU A 25 8.54 16.01 5.32
N ARG A 26 7.33 16.44 4.91
CA ARG A 26 6.44 17.23 5.78
C ARG A 26 5.93 16.45 7.00
N MET A 27 5.95 15.11 6.95
CA MET A 27 5.65 14.24 8.09
C MET A 27 6.90 13.85 8.91
N TYR A 28 8.09 13.93 8.32
CA TYR A 28 9.39 13.65 8.95
C TYR A 28 10.03 14.88 9.63
N ALA A 29 9.75 16.11 9.19
CA ALA A 29 10.37 17.33 9.70
C ALA A 29 9.97 17.74 11.15
N TRP A 30 9.02 17.05 11.81
CA TRP A 30 8.62 17.36 13.19
C TRP A 30 9.27 16.45 14.25
N ARG A 31 9.95 15.35 13.94
CA ARG A 31 10.47 14.47 15.03
C ARG A 31 11.85 13.84 14.88
N GLY A 32 12.56 14.00 13.76
CA GLY A 32 13.97 13.61 13.65
C GLY A 32 14.24 12.10 13.58
N TYR A 33 14.89 11.67 12.49
CA TYR A 33 15.57 10.39 12.23
C TYR A 33 14.89 9.29 11.38
N GLN A 34 15.78 8.44 10.84
CA GLN A 34 15.85 7.85 9.48
C GLN A 34 15.13 6.50 9.27
N ALA A 35 14.79 6.22 8.00
CA ALA A 35 14.20 4.98 7.52
C ALA A 35 15.24 3.85 7.30
N ALA A 36 14.95 2.63 7.80
CA ALA A 36 15.68 1.41 7.45
C ALA A 36 15.24 0.85 6.08
N ARG A 37 16.23 0.44 5.27
CA ARG A 37 16.14 0.00 3.86
C ARG A 37 15.60 -1.43 3.70
N LEU A 38 14.67 -1.65 2.77
CA LEU A 38 14.35 -2.94 2.17
C LEU A 38 14.12 -2.75 0.66
N ASP A 39 14.83 -3.55 -0.13
CA ASP A 39 14.92 -3.63 -1.60
C ASP A 39 14.76 -2.29 -2.33
N ALA A 40 15.88 -1.57 -2.42
CA ALA A 40 15.87 -0.17 -2.79
C ALA A 40 15.55 0.16 -4.27
N ASP A 41 15.40 -0.87 -5.10
CA ASP A 41 15.57 -0.77 -6.55
C ASP A 41 14.29 -1.08 -7.36
N ASP A 42 13.16 -1.43 -6.72
CA ASP A 42 11.89 -1.70 -7.42
C ASP A 42 10.85 -0.59 -7.16
N PRO A 43 10.64 0.34 -8.11
CA PRO A 43 9.69 1.45 -7.94
C PRO A 43 8.23 0.99 -7.84
N TYR A 44 7.95 -0.27 -8.19
CA TYR A 44 6.61 -0.85 -8.11
C TYR A 44 6.37 -1.58 -6.79
N ARG A 45 7.30 -1.54 -5.83
CA ARG A 45 7.15 -2.14 -4.50
C ARG A 45 7.33 -1.11 -3.39
N ILE A 46 6.29 -0.99 -2.57
CA ILE A 46 6.24 0.04 -1.52
C ILE A 46 5.89 -0.61 -0.19
N THR A 47 6.70 -0.34 0.83
CA THR A 47 6.48 -0.82 2.18
C THR A 47 5.81 0.26 3.03
N LEU A 48 4.65 -0.07 3.56
CA LEU A 48 3.84 0.72 4.48
C LEU A 48 4.14 0.32 5.91
N THR A 49 4.14 1.30 6.81
CA THR A 49 4.37 1.06 8.24
C THR A 49 3.24 1.65 9.07
N ALA A 50 2.69 0.85 9.98
CA ALA A 50 1.83 1.33 11.07
C ALA A 50 2.71 1.69 12.26
N SER A 51 2.43 2.85 12.88
CA SER A 51 3.08 3.25 14.13
C SER A 51 2.06 3.66 15.19
N ASP A 52 2.29 3.22 16.43
CA ASP A 52 1.60 3.71 17.62
C ASP A 52 2.63 4.30 18.58
N ARG A 53 2.38 5.50 19.10
CA ARG A 53 3.30 6.24 20.01
C ARG A 53 4.77 6.26 19.55
N ASP A 54 4.98 6.48 18.25
CA ASP A 54 6.30 6.52 17.59
C ASP A 54 7.04 5.15 17.54
N GLU A 55 6.38 4.05 17.92
CA GLU A 55 6.85 2.66 17.77
C GLU A 55 6.20 2.00 16.53
N VAL A 56 6.98 1.27 15.74
CA VAL A 56 6.44 0.53 14.58
C VAL A 56 5.73 -0.72 15.08
N VAL A 57 4.41 -0.76 14.89
CA VAL A 57 3.55 -1.86 15.34
C VAL A 57 3.17 -2.83 14.22
N GLY A 58 3.50 -2.46 12.98
CA GLY A 58 3.43 -3.40 11.86
C GLY A 58 3.86 -2.82 10.52
N THR A 59 4.04 -3.72 9.56
CA THR A 59 4.49 -3.42 8.20
C THR A 59 3.67 -4.22 7.19
N LEU A 60 3.51 -3.66 6.00
CA LEU A 60 2.87 -4.28 4.84
C LEU A 60 3.64 -3.84 3.60
N THR A 61 3.90 -4.71 2.63
CA THR A 61 4.43 -4.30 1.33
C THR A 61 3.40 -4.51 0.24
N ILE A 62 3.21 -3.51 -0.62
CA ILE A 62 2.39 -3.63 -1.81
C ILE A 62 3.26 -3.60 -3.06
N GLY A 63 3.12 -4.60 -3.92
CA GLY A 63 3.74 -4.68 -5.24
C GLY A 63 2.71 -4.42 -6.34
N ILE A 64 3.06 -3.63 -7.35
CA ILE A 64 2.20 -3.30 -8.49
C ILE A 64 2.64 -4.12 -9.70
N ASP A 65 1.69 -4.79 -10.35
CA ASP A 65 1.97 -5.52 -11.58
C ASP A 65 2.09 -4.55 -12.76
N ALA A 66 3.32 -4.13 -13.03
CA ALA A 66 3.67 -3.24 -14.13
C ALA A 66 4.39 -3.98 -15.27
N GLY A 67 3.99 -5.24 -15.54
CA GLY A 67 4.52 -6.04 -16.66
C GLY A 67 5.80 -6.83 -16.35
N HIS A 68 6.42 -6.62 -15.19
CA HIS A 68 7.54 -7.42 -14.69
C HIS A 68 7.10 -8.61 -13.82
N GLY A 69 5.78 -8.76 -13.59
CA GLY A 69 5.19 -9.82 -12.79
C GLY A 69 5.22 -9.56 -11.28
N LEU A 70 4.45 -10.38 -10.55
CA LEU A 70 4.31 -10.37 -9.10
C LEU A 70 5.14 -11.50 -8.46
N MET A 71 5.38 -11.46 -7.14
CA MET A 71 6.10 -12.58 -6.49
C MET A 71 5.29 -13.87 -6.58
N ALA A 72 3.97 -13.75 -6.44
CA ALA A 72 3.01 -14.82 -6.56
C ALA A 72 3.03 -15.51 -7.93
N ASP A 73 3.56 -14.90 -9.00
CA ASP A 73 3.72 -15.60 -10.28
C ASP A 73 4.59 -16.84 -10.17
N HIS A 74 5.57 -16.84 -9.25
CA HIS A 74 6.43 -18.01 -9.07
C HIS A 74 5.63 -19.28 -8.77
N MET A 75 4.53 -19.15 -8.02
CA MET A 75 3.70 -20.27 -7.62
C MET A 75 2.36 -20.31 -8.35
N TYR A 76 1.82 -19.19 -8.82
CA TYR A 76 0.44 -19.05 -9.28
C TYR A 76 0.31 -18.28 -10.59
N LYS A 77 1.33 -18.33 -11.45
CA LYS A 77 1.32 -17.65 -12.74
C LYS A 77 0.08 -17.95 -13.58
N GLN A 78 -0.37 -19.21 -13.61
CA GLN A 78 -1.53 -19.60 -14.43
C GLN A 78 -2.81 -18.89 -13.97
N GLU A 79 -3.04 -18.83 -12.66
CA GLU A 79 -4.17 -18.14 -12.06
C GLU A 79 -4.10 -16.63 -12.31
N LEU A 80 -2.93 -16.01 -12.09
CA LEU A 80 -2.71 -14.57 -12.29
C LEU A 80 -2.80 -14.16 -13.77
N ASP A 81 -2.28 -14.97 -14.68
CA ASP A 81 -2.43 -14.78 -16.13
C ASP A 81 -3.90 -14.87 -16.57
N GLY A 82 -4.74 -15.61 -15.85
CA GLY A 82 -6.20 -15.58 -16.02
C GLY A 82 -6.76 -14.18 -15.80
N PHE A 83 -6.49 -13.60 -14.63
CA PHE A 83 -6.91 -12.23 -14.30
C PHE A 83 -6.38 -11.20 -15.30
N ARG A 84 -5.10 -11.27 -15.66
CA ARG A 84 -4.50 -10.34 -16.64
C ARG A 84 -5.18 -10.41 -18.01
N ARG A 85 -5.50 -11.61 -18.50
CA ARG A 85 -6.22 -11.81 -19.76
C ARG A 85 -7.64 -11.23 -19.73
N ASP A 86 -8.27 -11.24 -18.55
CA ASP A 86 -9.58 -10.64 -18.33
C ASP A 86 -9.50 -9.11 -18.11
N GLY A 87 -8.32 -8.51 -18.25
CA GLY A 87 -8.09 -7.07 -18.18
C GLY A 87 -7.82 -6.55 -16.76
N ALA A 88 -7.63 -7.43 -15.77
CA ALA A 88 -7.34 -7.03 -14.41
C ALA A 88 -5.94 -6.38 -14.30
N ARG A 89 -5.87 -5.34 -13.48
CA ARG A 89 -4.62 -4.66 -13.09
C ARG A 89 -4.31 -5.05 -11.65
N LEU A 90 -3.30 -5.89 -11.47
CA LEU A 90 -3.06 -6.58 -10.21
C LEU A 90 -2.14 -5.79 -9.28
N ALA A 91 -2.42 -5.85 -7.99
CA ALA A 91 -1.49 -5.54 -6.93
C ALA A 91 -1.33 -6.74 -5.99
N GLU A 92 -0.16 -6.89 -5.40
CA GLU A 92 0.17 -7.97 -4.49
C GLU A 92 0.50 -7.41 -3.11
N VAL A 93 -0.18 -7.90 -2.07
CA VAL A 93 0.19 -7.59 -0.68
C VAL A 93 1.10 -8.70 -0.13
N THR A 94 2.29 -8.31 0.33
CA THR A 94 3.34 -9.20 0.85
C THR A 94 3.96 -8.66 2.14
N LYS A 95 4.89 -9.43 2.73
CA LYS A 95 5.73 -9.03 3.88
C LYS A 95 4.93 -8.40 5.03
N LEU A 96 3.76 -8.97 5.32
CA LEU A 96 2.91 -8.53 6.43
C LEU A 96 3.51 -8.98 7.76
N ALA A 97 3.88 -8.03 8.63
CA ALA A 97 4.33 -8.31 9.98
C ALA A 97 3.62 -7.38 10.95
N PHE A 98 3.00 -7.92 12.01
CA PHE A 98 2.31 -7.12 13.01
C PHE A 98 2.60 -7.65 14.41
N ASP A 99 2.77 -6.74 15.35
CA ASP A 99 2.86 -7.11 16.75
C ASP A 99 1.46 -7.41 17.29
N HIS A 100 1.21 -8.69 17.59
CA HIS A 100 -0.05 -9.17 18.16
C HIS A 100 -0.26 -8.71 19.62
N SER A 101 0.78 -8.24 20.31
CA SER A 101 0.70 -7.73 21.69
C SER A 101 0.08 -6.33 21.77
N VAL A 102 0.10 -5.57 20.67
CA VAL A 102 -0.50 -4.25 20.58
C VAL A 102 -1.89 -4.37 19.94
N GLN A 103 -2.93 -4.11 20.74
CA GLN A 103 -4.36 -4.19 20.41
C GLN A 103 -4.87 -3.26 19.28
N SER A 104 -4.07 -2.87 18.29
CA SER A 104 -4.52 -1.92 17.27
C SER A 104 -5.07 -2.59 16.02
N LYS A 105 -6.20 -3.31 16.17
CA LYS A 105 -7.05 -3.75 15.03
C LYS A 105 -7.27 -2.61 14.02
N HIS A 106 -7.42 -1.39 14.54
CA HIS A 106 -7.53 -0.15 13.79
C HIS A 106 -6.27 0.19 12.98
N ALA A 107 -5.05 -0.02 13.52
CA ALA A 107 -3.83 0.30 12.77
C ALA A 107 -3.57 -0.68 11.64
N LEU A 108 -3.81 -1.98 11.89
CA LEU A 108 -3.76 -3.01 10.86
C LEU A 108 -4.77 -2.72 9.74
N ALA A 109 -6.00 -2.39 10.10
CA ALA A 109 -7.03 -2.00 9.14
C ALA A 109 -6.63 -0.78 8.32
N SER A 110 -6.07 0.25 8.97
CA SER A 110 -5.66 1.49 8.29
C SER A 110 -4.51 1.27 7.30
N VAL A 111 -3.54 0.40 7.61
CA VAL A 111 -2.44 0.08 6.69
C VAL A 111 -2.95 -0.72 5.48
N PHE A 112 -3.84 -1.68 5.68
CA PHE A 112 -4.49 -2.37 4.56
C PHE A 112 -5.26 -1.39 3.68
N HIS A 113 -6.03 -0.50 4.29
CA HIS A 113 -6.81 0.46 3.54
C HIS A 113 -5.93 1.41 2.73
N LEU A 114 -4.86 1.91 3.35
CA LEU A 114 -3.88 2.77 2.67
C LEU A 114 -3.24 2.06 1.48
N ALA A 115 -2.93 0.77 1.60
CA ALA A 115 -2.42 -0.04 0.50
C ALA A 115 -3.42 -0.12 -0.66
N PHE A 116 -4.70 -0.36 -0.37
CA PHE A 116 -5.75 -0.44 -1.38
C PHE A 116 -6.01 0.91 -2.07
N ILE A 117 -6.03 2.00 -1.31
CA ILE A 117 -6.11 3.37 -1.86
C ILE A 117 -4.92 3.61 -2.78
N TYR A 118 -3.71 3.28 -2.35
CA TYR A 118 -2.51 3.46 -3.17
C TYR A 118 -2.59 2.68 -4.49
N ALA A 119 -2.90 1.39 -4.43
CA ALA A 119 -3.03 0.56 -5.64
C ALA A 119 -4.12 1.06 -6.58
N ARG A 120 -5.30 1.42 -6.05
CA ARG A 120 -6.44 1.82 -6.87
C ARG A 120 -6.31 3.24 -7.42
N GLU A 121 -5.90 4.20 -6.60
CA GLU A 121 -5.94 5.62 -6.99
C GLU A 121 -4.67 6.04 -7.74
N MET A 122 -3.51 5.51 -7.36
CA MET A 122 -2.24 5.89 -8.00
C MET A 122 -1.93 5.00 -9.19
N HIS A 123 -2.15 3.69 -9.01
CA HIS A 123 -1.82 2.69 -10.03
C HIS A 123 -3.03 2.16 -10.76
N GLY A 124 -4.26 2.61 -10.46
CA GLY A 124 -5.48 2.12 -11.12
C GLY A 124 -5.63 0.59 -11.12
N CYS A 125 -5.07 -0.08 -10.12
CA CYS A 125 -5.26 -1.50 -9.92
C CYS A 125 -6.75 -1.79 -9.69
N THR A 126 -7.21 -2.91 -10.22
CA THR A 126 -8.59 -3.38 -10.08
C THR A 126 -8.71 -4.47 -9.04
N ASP A 127 -7.64 -5.22 -8.80
CA ASP A 127 -7.65 -6.42 -7.96
C ASP A 127 -6.38 -6.52 -7.13
N ALA A 128 -6.53 -7.04 -5.91
CA ALA A 128 -5.43 -7.30 -5.00
C ALA A 128 -5.34 -8.80 -4.68
N VAL A 129 -4.12 -9.33 -4.65
CA VAL A 129 -3.83 -10.73 -4.33
C VAL A 129 -2.89 -10.87 -3.15
N ILE A 130 -2.99 -12.00 -2.45
CA ILE A 130 -2.11 -12.37 -1.34
C ILE A 130 -1.79 -13.87 -1.35
N GLU A 131 -0.53 -14.21 -1.10
CA GLU A 131 -0.15 -15.56 -0.72
C GLU A 131 -0.27 -15.72 0.80
N VAL A 132 -1.04 -16.70 1.26
CA VAL A 132 -1.28 -16.89 2.71
C VAL A 132 -1.09 -18.33 3.14
N ASN A 133 -0.48 -18.49 4.31
CA ASN A 133 -0.45 -19.79 4.98
C ASN A 133 -1.88 -20.25 5.34
N PRO A 134 -2.22 -21.56 5.24
CA PRO A 134 -3.51 -22.12 5.63
C PRO A 134 -4.04 -21.64 6.99
N ARG A 135 -3.15 -21.42 7.97
CA ARG A 135 -3.49 -20.92 9.32
C ARG A 135 -4.20 -19.56 9.29
N HIS A 136 -3.90 -18.70 8.32
CA HIS A 136 -4.42 -17.34 8.25
C HIS A 136 -5.47 -17.14 7.16
N ARG A 137 -5.75 -18.15 6.33
CA ARG A 137 -6.73 -18.06 5.23
C ARG A 137 -8.08 -17.51 5.68
N ARG A 138 -8.68 -18.13 6.71
CA ARG A 138 -10.01 -17.73 7.22
C ARG A 138 -10.04 -16.31 7.78
N PHE A 139 -8.90 -15.81 8.27
CA PHE A 139 -8.79 -14.44 8.76
C PHE A 139 -8.97 -13.45 7.60
N TYR A 140 -8.23 -13.59 6.50
CA TYR A 140 -8.34 -12.69 5.35
C TYR A 140 -9.68 -12.79 4.63
N GLN A 141 -10.24 -14.00 4.53
CA GLN A 141 -11.58 -14.20 3.96
C GLN A 141 -12.64 -13.44 4.77
N ARG A 142 -12.59 -13.53 6.10
CA ARG A 142 -13.57 -12.89 6.98
C ARG A 142 -13.35 -11.38 7.12
N MET A 143 -12.10 -10.96 7.30
CA MET A 143 -11.78 -9.58 7.68
C MET A 143 -11.78 -8.62 6.49
N LEU A 144 -11.45 -9.12 5.30
CA LEU A 144 -11.22 -8.34 4.09
C LEU A 144 -11.96 -8.89 2.86
N GLY A 145 -12.74 -9.96 2.99
CA GLY A 145 -13.53 -10.51 1.89
C GLY A 145 -12.71 -11.15 0.77
N PHE A 146 -11.44 -11.51 1.04
CA PHE A 146 -10.65 -12.25 0.06
C PHE A 146 -11.30 -13.61 -0.26
N ARG A 147 -11.27 -14.01 -1.53
CA ARG A 147 -11.68 -15.34 -2.00
C ARG A 147 -10.46 -16.15 -2.41
N GLN A 148 -10.51 -17.47 -2.21
CA GLN A 148 -9.45 -18.36 -2.69
C GLN A 148 -9.57 -18.52 -4.20
N VAL A 149 -8.44 -18.36 -4.90
CA VAL A 149 -8.37 -18.50 -6.36
C VAL A 149 -7.27 -19.45 -6.83
N GLY A 150 -6.31 -19.77 -5.95
CA GLY A 150 -5.31 -20.82 -6.20
C GLY A 150 -5.42 -21.96 -5.19
N ASP A 151 -5.05 -23.16 -5.63
CA ASP A 151 -4.97 -24.34 -4.78
C ASP A 151 -3.79 -24.28 -3.79
N LEU A 152 -3.77 -25.22 -2.84
CA LEU A 152 -2.68 -25.34 -1.89
C LEU A 152 -1.40 -25.73 -2.62
N ARG A 153 -0.37 -24.88 -2.56
CA ARG A 153 0.95 -25.17 -3.13
C ARG A 153 2.01 -24.99 -2.06
N THR A 154 3.08 -25.80 -2.12
CA THR A 154 4.23 -25.62 -1.24
C THR A 154 5.19 -24.64 -1.87
N ASN A 155 5.38 -23.48 -1.25
CA ASN A 155 6.32 -22.48 -1.73
C ASN A 155 7.76 -22.93 -1.40
N PRO A 156 8.62 -23.18 -2.40
CA PRO A 156 9.96 -23.73 -2.18
C PRO A 156 10.90 -22.74 -1.48
N ARG A 157 10.64 -21.42 -1.52
CA ARG A 157 11.48 -20.41 -0.86
C ARG A 157 11.38 -20.44 0.65
N VAL A 158 10.19 -20.73 1.17
CA VAL A 158 9.90 -20.74 2.61
C VAL A 158 9.57 -22.14 3.13
N ASN A 159 9.60 -23.14 2.25
CA ASN A 159 9.24 -24.53 2.51
C ASN A 159 7.92 -24.66 3.30
N ALA A 160 6.91 -23.89 2.91
CA ALA A 160 5.64 -23.81 3.61
C ALA A 160 4.46 -23.80 2.62
N PRO A 161 3.33 -24.40 2.99
CA PRO A 161 2.13 -24.36 2.17
C PRO A 161 1.52 -22.95 2.15
N SER A 162 1.11 -22.49 0.97
CA SER A 162 0.32 -21.27 0.77
C SER A 162 -0.90 -21.52 -0.12
N TYR A 163 -1.90 -20.66 0.02
CA TYR A 163 -2.99 -20.45 -0.92
C TYR A 163 -2.83 -19.07 -1.57
N LEU A 164 -3.24 -18.93 -2.82
CA LEU A 164 -3.48 -17.62 -3.43
C LEU A 164 -4.91 -17.17 -3.13
N LEU A 165 -5.04 -16.00 -2.50
CA LEU A 165 -6.32 -15.32 -2.35
C LEU A 165 -6.36 -14.03 -3.16
N HIS A 166 -7.57 -13.60 -3.49
CA HIS A 166 -7.87 -12.46 -4.33
C HIS A 166 -9.03 -11.64 -3.74
N VAL A 167 -9.01 -10.32 -3.88
CA VAL A 167 -10.15 -9.43 -3.65
C VAL A 167 -10.23 -8.38 -4.76
N SER A 168 -11.46 -8.06 -5.19
CA SER A 168 -11.68 -6.94 -6.10
C SER A 168 -11.63 -5.63 -5.32
N LEU A 169 -10.91 -4.62 -5.83
CA LEU A 169 -10.84 -3.30 -5.22
C LEU A 169 -12.13 -2.49 -5.40
N ALA A 170 -12.99 -2.87 -6.35
CA ALA A 170 -14.36 -2.34 -6.46
C ALA A 170 -15.22 -2.81 -5.28
N TYR A 171 -15.16 -4.10 -4.93
CA TYR A 171 -15.83 -4.62 -3.73
C TYR A 171 -15.31 -3.92 -2.46
N VAL A 172 -14.00 -3.73 -2.32
CA VAL A 172 -13.42 -2.96 -1.20
C VAL A 172 -14.02 -1.54 -1.15
N ALA A 173 -14.15 -0.86 -2.30
CA ALA A 173 -14.75 0.47 -2.38
C ALA A 173 -16.21 0.49 -1.90
N GLU A 174 -17.01 -0.50 -2.32
CA GLU A 174 -18.41 -0.64 -1.90
C GLU A 174 -18.52 -0.81 -0.38
N GLN A 175 -17.63 -1.61 0.23
CA GLN A 175 -17.60 -1.80 1.68
C GLN A 175 -17.19 -0.52 2.42
N VAL A 176 -16.25 0.25 1.87
CA VAL A 176 -15.84 1.55 2.44
C VAL A 176 -16.98 2.55 2.36
N GLU A 177 -17.71 2.61 1.24
CA GLU A 177 -18.87 3.50 1.11
C GLU A 177 -19.96 3.14 2.12
N ALA A 178 -20.19 1.85 2.34
CA ALA A 178 -21.21 1.37 3.27
C ALA A 178 -20.86 1.63 4.75
N VAL A 179 -19.63 1.31 5.18
CA VAL A 179 -19.28 1.29 6.62
C VAL A 179 -17.96 1.97 6.99
N GLY A 180 -17.23 2.54 6.04
CA GLY A 180 -15.96 3.25 6.28
C GLY A 180 -16.08 4.34 7.35
N GLY A 181 -15.18 4.31 8.32
CA GLY A 181 -15.13 5.24 9.45
C GLY A 181 -16.23 5.03 10.52
N ALA A 182 -17.07 4.00 10.43
CA ALA A 182 -18.12 3.71 11.40
C ALA A 182 -17.57 3.57 12.83
N PHE A 183 -16.42 2.90 13.01
CA PHE A 183 -15.77 2.75 14.31
C PHE A 183 -15.45 4.10 14.96
N LYS A 184 -14.88 5.04 14.19
CA LYS A 184 -14.54 6.39 14.68
C LYS A 184 -15.79 7.20 15.04
N ARG A 185 -16.93 6.93 14.38
CA ARG A 185 -18.24 7.53 14.68
C ARG A 185 -18.98 6.83 15.83
N GLY A 186 -18.45 5.74 16.37
CA GLY A 186 -19.10 4.96 17.42
C GLY A 186 -20.31 4.15 16.95
N ILE A 187 -20.41 3.88 15.65
CA ILE A 187 -21.51 3.10 15.06
C ILE A 187 -21.13 1.62 15.10
N ASP A 188 -21.95 0.81 15.79
CA ASP A 188 -21.85 -0.64 15.71
C ASP A 188 -22.48 -1.12 14.41
N THR A 189 -21.69 -1.82 13.60
CA THR A 189 -22.12 -2.38 12.32
C THR A 189 -22.56 -3.84 12.47
N GLY A 190 -22.36 -4.46 13.64
CA GLY A 190 -22.55 -5.90 13.87
C GLY A 190 -21.55 -6.79 13.11
N GLU A 191 -20.74 -6.22 12.22
CA GLU A 191 -19.82 -6.94 11.36
C GLU A 191 -18.46 -7.18 12.02
N ARG A 192 -17.97 -8.41 11.89
CA ARG A 192 -16.60 -8.77 12.27
C ARG A 192 -15.65 -8.65 11.07
N SER A 193 -15.54 -7.45 10.51
CA SER A 193 -14.65 -7.11 9.39
C SER A 193 -13.68 -5.98 9.75
N PHE A 194 -12.78 -5.61 8.83
CA PHE A 194 -11.93 -4.42 8.96
C PHE A 194 -12.57 -3.15 8.39
N TYR A 195 -13.57 -3.27 7.52
CA TYR A 195 -14.19 -2.13 6.85
C TYR A 195 -14.72 -1.03 7.78
N PRO A 196 -15.32 -1.32 8.96
CA PRO A 196 -15.71 -0.27 9.91
C PRO A 196 -14.53 0.56 10.46
N TYR A 197 -13.32 -0.01 10.42
CA TYR A 197 -12.07 0.60 10.89
C TYR A 197 -11.29 1.27 9.75
N PHE A 198 -11.75 1.13 8.50
CA PHE A 198 -11.17 1.84 7.36
C PHE A 198 -11.53 3.33 7.46
N PHE A 199 -10.79 4.15 6.72
CA PHE A 199 -11.07 5.58 6.55
C PHE A 199 -12.50 5.77 6.00
N SER A 200 -13.15 6.88 6.38
CA SER A 200 -14.42 7.24 5.75
C SER A 200 -14.22 7.57 4.26
N PRO A 201 -15.28 7.56 3.43
CA PRO A 201 -15.18 7.97 2.02
C PRO A 201 -14.58 9.38 1.83
N GLU A 202 -14.86 10.30 2.76
CA GLU A 202 -14.29 11.65 2.74
C GLU A 202 -12.79 11.63 3.06
N GLU A 203 -12.40 10.88 4.10
CA GLU A 203 -10.99 10.73 4.47
C GLU A 203 -10.19 10.05 3.35
N GLU A 204 -10.75 9.01 2.73
CA GLU A 204 -10.18 8.33 1.56
C GLU A 204 -9.93 9.29 0.41
N ARG A 205 -10.95 10.05 -0.03
CA ARG A 205 -10.78 11.06 -1.09
C ARG A 205 -9.69 12.07 -0.74
N GLY A 206 -9.65 12.50 0.52
CA GLY A 206 -8.61 13.40 1.02
C GLY A 206 -7.22 12.78 1.00
N ILE A 207 -7.09 11.49 1.28
CA ILE A 207 -5.82 10.76 1.22
C ILE A 207 -5.40 10.59 -0.24
N ALA A 208 -6.28 10.10 -1.10
CA ALA A 208 -6.04 9.93 -2.55
C ALA A 208 -5.58 11.24 -3.20
N ALA A 209 -6.27 12.35 -2.95
CA ALA A 209 -5.88 13.66 -3.47
C ALA A 209 -4.51 14.13 -2.96
N ARG A 210 -4.12 13.75 -1.73
CA ARG A 210 -2.78 14.05 -1.22
C ARG A 210 -1.71 13.19 -1.91
N LEU A 211 -1.99 11.92 -2.20
CA LEU A 211 -1.08 11.02 -2.91
C LEU A 211 -0.89 11.44 -4.38
N LEU A 212 -1.95 11.87 -5.05
CA LEU A 212 -1.90 12.34 -6.45
C LEU A 212 -1.11 13.65 -6.62
N ARG A 213 -1.33 14.63 -5.74
CA ARG A 213 -0.55 15.91 -5.78
C ARG A 213 0.93 15.69 -5.55
N THR A 214 1.22 14.67 -4.77
CA THR A 214 2.53 14.22 -4.35
C THR A 214 3.25 13.57 -5.56
N GLU A 215 2.61 12.84 -6.46
CA GLU A 215 3.26 12.47 -7.74
C GLU A 215 3.36 13.62 -8.75
N ALA A 216 2.40 14.55 -8.78
CA ALA A 216 2.37 15.63 -9.76
C ALA A 216 3.48 16.68 -9.55
N VAL A 217 3.83 16.99 -8.30
CA VAL A 217 4.98 17.87 -8.00
C VAL A 217 6.29 17.19 -8.41
N ASP A 218 6.26 15.86 -8.51
CA ASP A 218 7.40 15.02 -8.82
C ASP A 218 7.82 14.99 -10.30
N THR A 219 6.90 15.36 -11.19
CA THR A 219 7.05 15.24 -12.64
C THR A 219 7.22 16.59 -13.36
N GLY A 220 7.34 17.70 -12.60
CA GLY A 220 7.62 19.04 -13.14
C GLY A 220 9.11 19.27 -13.41
N PRO A 221 9.49 20.08 -14.42
CA PRO A 221 10.90 20.33 -14.72
C PRO A 221 11.58 21.02 -13.53
N SER A 222 12.62 20.39 -13.00
CA SER A 222 13.43 20.92 -11.89
C SER A 222 14.00 22.30 -12.24
N GLN A 223 13.63 23.32 -11.46
CA GLN A 223 14.08 24.71 -11.64
C GLN A 223 15.60 24.89 -11.46
N ASP A 224 16.30 23.87 -10.97
CA ASP A 224 17.77 23.88 -10.84
C ASP A 224 18.49 23.70 -12.18
N VAL A 225 17.85 23.10 -13.19
CA VAL A 225 18.47 22.94 -14.51
C VAL A 225 18.42 24.26 -15.28
N ALA A 226 17.30 25.01 -15.21
CA ALA A 226 17.18 26.31 -15.87
C ALA A 226 18.17 27.36 -15.31
N SER A 227 18.44 27.28 -14.01
CA SER A 227 19.37 28.18 -13.29
C SER A 227 20.83 27.95 -13.71
N ARG A 228 21.22 26.68 -13.95
CA ARG A 228 22.58 26.31 -14.38
C ARG A 228 22.90 26.75 -15.81
N TRP A 229 21.93 26.69 -16.73
CA TRP A 229 22.12 27.13 -18.11
C TRP A 229 22.19 28.67 -18.25
N ALA A 230 21.62 29.43 -17.31
CA ALA A 230 21.72 30.89 -17.29
C ALA A 230 23.09 31.38 -16.76
N GLN A 231 23.72 30.65 -15.84
CA GLN A 231 25.03 31.00 -15.29
C GLN A 231 26.19 30.65 -16.23
N GLU A 232 26.12 29.54 -16.97
CA GLU A 232 27.17 29.15 -17.94
C GLU A 232 27.23 30.06 -19.18
N LYS A 233 26.14 30.78 -19.51
CA LYS A 233 26.14 31.80 -20.57
C LYS A 233 26.67 33.17 -20.13
N SER A 234 26.86 33.42 -18.84
CA SER A 234 27.38 34.69 -18.32
C SER A 234 28.88 34.70 -18.07
N LEU A 235 29.55 33.54 -18.11
CA LEU A 235 30.99 33.38 -17.84
C LEU A 235 31.83 33.17 -19.11
N GLY A 236 31.20 33.21 -20.28
CA GLY A 236 31.83 33.05 -21.60
C GLY A 236 31.72 34.29 -22.49
N SER A 237 32.07 35.46 -21.95
CA SER A 237 32.26 36.73 -22.69
C SER A 237 33.51 37.44 -22.17
#